data_AF-A0A813KHW0-F1
#
_entry.id   AF-A0A813KHW0-F1
#
_cell.length_a   1.000
_cell.length_b   1.000
_cell.length_c   1.000
_cell.angle_alpha   90.00
_cell.angle_beta   90.00
_cell.angle_gamma   90.00
#
_symmetry.space_group_name_H-M   'P 1'
#
loop_
_entity.id
_entity.type
_entity.pdbx_description
1 polymer ?
#
loop_
_entity_poly.entity_id
_entity_poly.type
_entity_poly.pdbx_seq_one_letter_code
_entity_poly.pdbx_strand_id
1 'polypeptide(L)'
;MPNDCVAWQVQKHLIKECAPFVTQFTRCSSKADKDVVNLMEPRFADGKLLPLEACGAEHTEMVRCAAKALQEPGYDKCLKTFEAVSGASTASPAQVAKAWTCALRYYNQSLEQMVRASAAMGECRLPPGL
;
A
#
# COMPACT_ATOMS: atom_id res chain seq x y z
N MET A 1 -20.49 1.47 -10.60
CA MET A 1 -19.48 2.28 -9.88
C MET A 1 -19.16 1.55 -8.58
N PRO A 2 -17.88 1.39 -8.20
CA PRO A 2 -17.55 0.94 -6.85
C PRO A 2 -18.29 1.83 -5.86
N ASN A 3 -18.91 1.25 -4.82
CA ASN A 3 -19.62 2.04 -3.83
C ASN A 3 -18.58 2.79 -2.99
N ASP A 4 -18.54 4.12 -3.09
CA ASP A 4 -17.60 4.98 -2.36
C ASP A 4 -17.62 4.72 -0.84
N CYS A 5 -18.76 4.29 -0.29
CA CYS A 5 -18.87 3.91 1.12
C CYS A 5 -18.04 2.66 1.44
N VAL A 6 -18.00 1.67 0.53
CA VAL A 6 -17.18 0.45 0.70
C VAL A 6 -15.70 0.81 0.60
N ALA A 7 -15.34 1.64 -0.38
CA ALA A 7 -13.96 2.09 -0.54
C ALA A 7 -13.47 2.86 0.70
N TRP A 8 -14.32 3.70 1.29
CA TRP A 8 -14.03 4.44 2.53
C TRP A 8 -13.89 3.52 3.75
N GLN A 9 -14.75 2.51 3.90
CA GLN A 9 -14.64 1.55 5.02
C GLN A 9 -13.31 0.77 4.94
N VAL A 10 -12.94 0.30 3.75
CA VAL A 10 -11.64 -0.35 3.51
C VAL A 10 -10.49 0.61 3.82
N GLN A 11 -10.57 1.87 3.35
CA GLN A 11 -9.55 2.88 3.62
C GLN A 11 -9.39 3.14 5.12
N LYS A 12 -10.48 3.29 5.86
CA LYS A 12 -10.46 3.52 7.32
C LYS A 12 -9.76 2.38 8.06
N HIS A 13 -10.07 1.14 7.69
CA HIS A 13 -9.42 -0.04 8.25
C HIS A 13 -7.92 -0.05 7.94
N LEU A 14 -7.56 0.15 6.67
CA LEU A 14 -6.17 0.20 6.24
C LEU A 14 -5.36 1.31 6.91
N ILE A 15 -5.94 2.51 7.08
CA ILE A 15 -5.28 3.61 7.81
C ILE A 15 -5.02 3.22 9.25
N LYS A 16 -6.01 2.65 9.94
CA LYS A 16 -5.89 2.26 11.34
C LYS A 16 -4.74 1.26 11.54
N GLU A 17 -4.63 0.27 10.67
CA GLU A 17 -3.63 -0.80 10.82
C GLU A 17 -2.26 -0.44 10.22
N CYS A 18 -2.22 0.36 9.14
CA CYS A 18 -1.03 0.53 8.31
C CYS A 18 -0.51 1.96 8.17
N ALA A 19 -1.10 2.95 8.85
CA ALA A 19 -0.65 4.35 8.77
C ALA A 19 0.88 4.54 8.88
N PRO A 20 1.61 3.91 9.84
CA PRO A 20 3.05 4.10 9.95
C PRO A 20 3.82 3.71 8.68
N PHE A 21 3.46 2.58 8.06
CA PHE A 21 4.14 2.07 6.86
C PHE A 21 3.81 2.93 5.63
N VAL A 22 2.55 3.37 5.52
CA VAL A 22 2.13 4.27 4.46
C VAL A 22 2.86 5.61 4.57
N THR A 23 3.02 6.14 5.78
CA THR A 23 3.77 7.37 6.02
C THR A 23 5.26 7.20 5.73
N GLN A 24 5.87 6.06 6.04
CA GLN A 24 7.26 5.79 5.66
C GLN A 24 7.43 5.76 4.14
N PHE A 25 6.51 5.10 3.43
CA PHE A 25 6.51 5.06 1.98
C PHE A 25 6.35 6.44 1.36
N THR A 26 5.35 7.24 1.79
CA THR A 26 5.15 8.61 1.28
C THR A 26 6.35 9.52 1.54
N ARG A 27 7.00 9.41 2.72
CA ARG A 27 8.23 10.15 3.04
C ARG A 27 9.38 9.78 2.11
N CYS A 28 9.57 8.48 1.86
CA CYS A 28 10.62 8.03 0.96
C CYS A 28 10.33 8.54 -0.47
N SER A 29 9.09 8.42 -0.96
CA SER A 29 8.70 8.90 -2.30
C SER A 29 8.95 10.39 -2.47
N SER A 30 8.60 11.21 -1.46
CA SER A 30 8.86 12.64 -1.47
C SER A 30 10.36 12.96 -1.48
N LYS A 31 11.18 12.25 -0.69
CA LYS A 31 12.65 12.41 -0.72
C LYS A 31 13.28 12.00 -2.05
N ALA A 32 12.67 11.06 -2.76
CA ALA A 32 13.10 10.60 -4.07
C ALA A 32 12.57 11.44 -5.24
N ASP A 33 11.80 12.51 -4.97
CA ASP A 33 11.11 13.35 -5.96
C ASP A 33 10.20 12.53 -6.90
N LYS A 34 9.43 11.61 -6.31
CA LYS A 34 8.51 10.74 -7.03
C LYS A 34 7.08 10.94 -6.55
N ASP A 35 6.15 10.94 -7.50
CA ASP A 35 4.73 10.85 -7.18
C ASP A 35 4.43 9.50 -6.54
N VAL A 36 3.90 9.54 -5.32
CA VAL A 36 3.70 8.33 -4.51
C VAL A 36 2.62 7.42 -5.09
N VAL A 37 1.61 7.97 -5.78
CA VAL A 37 0.54 7.18 -6.39
C VAL A 37 1.10 6.43 -7.60
N ASN A 38 1.86 7.11 -8.46
CA ASN A 38 2.52 6.49 -9.60
C ASN A 38 3.53 5.42 -9.17
N LEU A 39 4.20 5.59 -8.02
CA LEU A 39 5.10 4.58 -7.47
C LEU A 39 4.38 3.31 -6.98
N MET A 40 3.08 3.37 -6.67
CA MET A 40 2.32 2.18 -6.30
C MET A 40 2.00 1.30 -7.50
N GLU A 41 1.99 1.86 -8.71
CA GLU A 41 1.59 1.12 -9.90
C GLU A 41 2.67 0.12 -10.33
N PRO A 42 2.34 -1.16 -10.53
CA PRO A 42 3.28 -2.15 -11.01
C PRO A 42 3.68 -1.81 -12.44
N ARG A 43 4.98 -1.71 -12.70
CA ARG A 43 5.51 -1.47 -14.04
C ARG A 43 5.96 -2.76 -14.68
N PHE A 44 5.74 -2.88 -15.98
CA PHE A 44 6.13 -4.06 -16.74
C PHE A 44 6.99 -3.66 -17.94
N ALA A 45 8.05 -4.41 -18.19
CA ALA A 45 8.84 -4.37 -19.43
C ALA A 45 9.01 -5.79 -19.94
N ASP A 46 8.70 -6.03 -21.22
CA ASP A 46 8.75 -7.35 -21.86
C ASP A 46 7.98 -8.43 -21.09
N GLY A 47 6.81 -8.07 -20.55
CA GLY A 47 5.97 -8.96 -19.73
C GLY A 47 6.55 -9.32 -18.36
N LYS A 48 7.72 -8.76 -17.99
CA LYS A 48 8.33 -8.93 -16.68
C LYS A 48 8.02 -7.72 -15.81
N LEU A 49 7.68 -7.98 -14.55
CA LEU A 49 7.54 -6.93 -13.57
C LEU A 49 8.90 -6.27 -13.31
N LEU A 50 8.95 -4.96 -13.43
CA LEU A 50 10.10 -4.16 -13.05
C LEU A 50 10.07 -3.86 -11.55
N PRO A 51 11.24 -3.79 -10.90
CA PRO A 51 11.32 -3.27 -9.55
C PRO A 51 10.81 -1.82 -9.48
N LEU A 52 10.37 -1.42 -8.28
CA LEU A 52 10.08 -0.02 -8.02
C LEU A 52 11.33 0.83 -8.28
N GLU A 53 11.12 2.03 -8.84
CA GLU A 53 12.22 2.96 -9.10
C GLU A 53 12.88 3.47 -7.81
N ALA A 54 12.09 3.56 -6.73
CA ALA A 54 12.51 4.03 -5.43
C ALA A 54 11.64 3.39 -4.33
N CYS A 55 12.12 3.40 -3.09
CA CYS A 55 11.33 3.07 -1.90
C CYS A 55 10.75 1.65 -1.87
N GLY A 56 11.45 0.69 -2.48
CA GLY A 56 10.99 -0.70 -2.58
C GLY A 56 10.86 -1.41 -1.24
N ALA A 57 11.68 -1.05 -0.25
CA ALA A 57 11.60 -1.61 1.10
C ALA A 57 10.34 -1.11 1.83
N GLU A 58 10.13 0.21 1.84
CA GLU A 58 8.96 0.85 2.43
C GLU A 58 7.67 0.41 1.74
N HIS A 59 7.70 0.27 0.40
CA HIS A 59 6.59 -0.30 -0.36
C HIS A 59 6.29 -1.73 0.08
N THR A 60 7.31 -2.58 0.20
CA THR A 60 7.13 -3.98 0.62
C THR A 60 6.50 -4.07 2.01
N GLU A 61 6.93 -3.26 2.97
CA GLU A 61 6.34 -3.22 4.31
C GLU A 61 4.90 -2.71 4.30
N MET A 62 4.61 -1.68 3.49
CA MET A 62 3.23 -1.22 3.27
C MET A 62 2.35 -2.32 2.67
N VAL A 63 2.81 -3.05 1.64
CA VAL A 63 2.08 -4.16 1.04
C VAL A 63 1.83 -5.29 2.04
N ARG A 64 2.84 -5.64 2.85
CA ARG A 64 2.70 -6.67 3.90
C ARG A 64 1.65 -6.28 4.92
N CYS A 65 1.68 -5.04 5.38
CA CYS A 65 0.67 -4.56 6.32
C CYS A 65 -0.73 -4.58 5.70
N ALA A 66 -0.90 -4.04 4.49
CA ALA A 66 -2.18 -4.01 3.81
C ALA A 66 -2.72 -5.43 3.57
N ALA A 67 -1.86 -6.36 3.14
CA ALA A 67 -2.20 -7.76 2.97
C ALA A 67 -2.68 -8.39 4.29
N LYS A 68 -1.99 -8.12 5.40
CA LYS A 68 -2.40 -8.60 6.73
C LYS A 68 -3.73 -8.00 7.18
N ALA A 69 -3.94 -6.71 7.00
CA ALA A 69 -5.19 -6.02 7.38
C ALA A 69 -6.39 -6.53 6.57
N LEU A 70 -6.19 -6.81 5.29
CA LEU A 70 -7.23 -7.31 4.37
C LEU A 70 -7.42 -8.83 4.42
N GLN A 71 -6.86 -9.51 5.42
CA GLN A 71 -7.20 -10.90 5.74
C GLN A 71 -8.35 -11.02 6.74
N GLU A 72 -8.77 -9.90 7.34
CA GLU A 72 -9.87 -9.93 8.29
C GLU A 72 -11.21 -10.32 7.63
N PRO A 73 -12.14 -10.93 8.41
CA PRO A 73 -13.47 -11.24 7.92
C PRO A 73 -14.16 -10.01 7.32
N GLY A 74 -14.67 -10.13 6.10
CA GLY A 74 -15.28 -9.02 5.35
C GLY A 74 -14.47 -8.60 4.12
N TYR A 75 -13.23 -9.04 4.00
CA TYR A 75 -12.37 -8.82 2.82
C TYR A 75 -12.07 -10.16 2.14
N ASP A 76 -12.86 -10.53 1.12
CA ASP A 76 -12.79 -11.86 0.49
C ASP A 76 -11.85 -11.93 -0.73
N LYS A 77 -11.42 -10.78 -1.25
CA LYS A 77 -10.55 -10.71 -2.44
C LYS A 77 -9.09 -10.86 -2.05
N CYS A 78 -8.33 -11.57 -2.90
CA CYS A 78 -6.87 -11.69 -2.82
C CYS A 78 -6.31 -12.46 -1.60
N LEU A 79 -7.15 -13.15 -0.82
CA LEU A 79 -6.75 -13.88 0.40
C LEU A 79 -5.51 -14.77 0.21
N LYS A 80 -5.54 -15.67 -0.78
CA LYS A 80 -4.40 -16.58 -1.08
C LYS A 80 -3.10 -15.83 -1.34
N THR A 81 -3.17 -14.68 -2.03
CA THR A 81 -1.98 -13.88 -2.32
C THR A 81 -1.53 -13.08 -1.10
N PHE A 82 -2.46 -12.67 -0.24
CA PHE A 82 -2.15 -11.99 1.02
C PHE A 82 -1.49 -12.93 2.02
N GLU A 83 -1.97 -14.17 2.15
CA GLU A 83 -1.38 -15.20 3.01
C GLU A 83 0.09 -15.47 2.67
N ALA A 84 0.41 -15.50 1.38
CA ALA A 84 1.76 -15.71 0.89
C ALA A 84 2.74 -14.57 1.25
N VAL A 85 2.23 -13.37 1.59
CA VAL A 85 3.05 -12.18 1.83
C VAL A 85 3.02 -11.76 3.31
N SER A 86 1.89 -11.90 4.01
CA SER A 86 1.76 -11.54 5.42
C SER A 86 2.36 -12.57 6.38
N GLY A 87 2.39 -13.85 6.01
CA GLY A 87 2.94 -14.93 6.83
C GLY A 87 4.43 -15.20 6.64
N ALA A 88 5.08 -14.58 5.65
CA ALA A 88 6.47 -14.83 5.31
C ALA A 88 7.38 -13.70 5.85
N SER A 89 8.31 -14.04 6.73
CA SER A 89 9.38 -13.13 7.19
C SER A 89 10.23 -12.58 6.04
N THR A 90 10.29 -13.31 4.92
CA THR A 90 10.97 -12.89 3.68
C THR A 90 10.12 -13.19 2.45
N ALA A 91 8.94 -12.56 2.32
CA ALA A 91 8.16 -12.63 1.08
C ALA A 91 9.01 -12.20 -0.12
N SER A 92 9.03 -13.01 -1.19
CA SER A 92 9.78 -12.70 -2.41
C SER A 92 9.18 -11.50 -3.15
N PRO A 93 9.97 -10.73 -3.92
CA PRO A 93 9.46 -9.60 -4.71
C PRO A 93 8.28 -9.98 -5.63
N ALA A 94 8.31 -11.19 -6.19
CA ALA A 94 7.24 -11.70 -7.04
C ALA A 94 5.93 -11.93 -6.27
N GLN A 95 6.01 -12.44 -5.03
CA GLN A 95 4.83 -12.61 -4.18
C GLN A 95 4.24 -11.26 -3.78
N VAL A 96 5.08 -10.32 -3.36
CA VAL A 96 4.69 -8.94 -3.02
C VAL A 96 3.96 -8.30 -4.19
N ALA A 97 4.53 -8.38 -5.39
CA ALA A 97 3.94 -7.80 -6.58
C ALA A 97 2.63 -8.45 -7.00
N LYS A 98 2.51 -9.78 -6.88
CA LYS A 98 1.26 -10.50 -7.18
C LYS A 98 0.15 -10.10 -6.20
N ALA A 99 0.47 -10.03 -4.92
CA ALA A 99 -0.46 -9.57 -3.89
C ALA A 99 -0.89 -8.12 -4.15
N TRP A 100 0.06 -7.25 -4.45
CA TRP A 100 -0.21 -5.83 -4.71
C TRP A 100 -1.01 -5.60 -5.99
N THR A 101 -0.71 -6.31 -7.08
CA THR A 101 -1.48 -6.26 -8.33
C THR A 101 -2.93 -6.69 -8.08
N CYS A 102 -3.15 -7.73 -7.28
CA CYS A 102 -4.49 -8.13 -6.88
C CYS A 102 -5.16 -7.05 -6.02
N ALA A 103 -4.44 -6.48 -5.06
CA ALA A 103 -4.95 -5.43 -4.18
C ALA A 103 -5.39 -4.20 -4.98
N LEU A 104 -4.59 -3.74 -5.93
CA LEU A 104 -4.96 -2.64 -6.82
C LEU A 104 -6.19 -3.00 -7.64
N ARG A 105 -6.31 -4.21 -8.18
CA ARG A 105 -7.51 -4.59 -8.95
C ARG A 105 -8.83 -4.45 -8.19
N TYR A 106 -8.85 -4.74 -6.88
CA TYR A 106 -10.09 -4.77 -6.09
C TYR A 106 -10.24 -3.63 -5.09
N TYR A 107 -9.13 -3.01 -4.69
CA TYR A 107 -9.07 -2.00 -3.63
C TYR A 107 -8.33 -0.73 -4.08
N ASN A 108 -8.11 -0.51 -5.38
CA ASN A 108 -7.33 0.64 -5.89
C ASN A 108 -7.73 1.95 -5.24
N GLN A 109 -9.03 2.26 -5.28
CA GLN A 109 -9.57 3.52 -4.81
C GLN A 109 -9.25 3.73 -3.32
N SER A 110 -9.41 2.71 -2.49
CA SER A 110 -9.09 2.78 -1.06
C SER A 110 -7.61 2.99 -0.81
N LEU A 111 -6.74 2.29 -1.57
CA LEU A 111 -5.28 2.40 -1.44
C LEU A 111 -4.79 3.77 -1.89
N GLU A 112 -5.26 4.27 -3.04
CA GLU A 112 -4.95 5.62 -3.51
C GLU A 112 -5.41 6.68 -2.51
N GLN A 113 -6.65 6.59 -2.02
CA GLN A 113 -7.18 7.55 -1.04
C GLN A 113 -6.36 7.54 0.25
N MET A 114 -5.94 6.36 0.72
CA MET A 114 -5.07 6.22 1.90
C MET A 114 -3.70 6.90 1.68
N VAL A 115 -3.05 6.63 0.55
CA VAL A 115 -1.74 7.18 0.24
C VAL A 115 -1.82 8.69 -0.01
N ARG A 116 -2.82 9.17 -0.74
CA ARG A 116 -3.08 10.60 -0.96
C ARG A 116 -3.38 11.32 0.35
N ALA A 117 -4.17 10.71 1.24
CA ALA A 117 -4.44 11.27 2.56
C ALA A 117 -3.14 11.38 3.39
N SER A 118 -2.30 10.34 3.40
CA SER A 118 -0.99 10.37 4.07
C SER A 118 -0.07 11.45 3.48
N ALA A 119 -0.03 11.60 2.16
CA ALA A 119 0.74 12.66 1.50
C ALA A 119 0.21 14.07 1.81
N ALA A 120 -1.11 14.25 1.86
CA ALA A 120 -1.76 15.55 2.09
C ALA A 120 -1.71 16.00 3.55
N MET A 121 -1.83 15.07 4.51
CA MET A 121 -1.70 15.40 5.93
C MET A 121 -0.28 15.86 6.29
N GLY A 122 0.71 15.54 5.46
CA GLY A 122 2.11 15.76 5.75
C GLY A 122 2.57 14.97 6.98
N GLU A 123 3.83 15.15 7.38
CA GLU A 123 4.18 14.81 8.76
C GLU A 123 3.37 15.76 9.63
N CYS A 124 2.50 15.25 10.49
CA CYS A 124 1.94 16.04 11.57
C CYS A 124 3.12 16.53 12.41
N ARG A 125 3.64 17.73 12.08
CA ARG A 125 4.74 18.35 12.80
C ARG A 125 4.11 18.85 14.08
N LEU A 126 4.31 18.12 15.17
CA LEU A 126 4.11 18.70 16.49
C LEU A 126 4.90 20.02 16.50
N PRO A 127 4.26 21.15 16.85
CA PRO A 127 4.97 22.41 16.92
C PRO A 127 6.17 22.22 17.86
N PRO A 128 7.36 22.74 17.51
CA PRO A 128 8.51 22.64 18.39
C PRO A 128 8.16 23.34 19.71
N GLY A 129 7.99 22.56 20.79
CA GLY A 129 7.64 23.08 22.12
C GLY A 129 6.51 22.37 22.87
N LEU A 130 5.99 21.23 22.39
CA LEU A 130 5.20 20.29 23.21
C LEU A 130 6.06 19.12 23.69
#